data_AF-A0A7K1SSX8-F1
#
_entry.id   AF-A0A7K1SSX8-F1
#
_cell.length_a   1.000
_cell.length_b   1.000
_cell.length_c   1.000
_cell.angle_alpha   90.00
_cell.angle_beta   90.00
_cell.angle_gamma   90.00
#
_symmetry.space_group_name_H-M   'P 1'
#
loop_
_entity.id
_entity.type
_entity.pdbx_description
1 polymer ?
#
loop_
_entity_poly.entity_id
_entity_poly.type
_entity_poly.pdbx_seq_one_letter_code
_entity_poly.pdbx_strand_id
1 'polypeptide(L)' 'MKLLVDVKDNQAADFIEMLKSLSHIKAQPISAPDAALLAEIKEIKKAFKNVTKIKAGKLKGRSAQELLNEL' A
#
# COMPACT_ATOMS: atom_id res chain seq x y z
N MET A 1 3.94 -9.84 -10.20
CA MET A 1 3.81 -8.51 -9.54
C MET A 1 2.36 -8.27 -9.17
N LYS A 2 2.08 -7.42 -8.18
CA LYS A 2 0.71 -7.02 -7.80
C LYS A 2 0.53 -5.53 -8.08
N LEU A 3 -0.55 -5.16 -8.77
CA LEU A 3 -0.85 -3.78 -9.19
C LEU A 3 -2.23 -3.39 -8.66
N LEU A 4 -2.34 -2.18 -8.13
CA LEU A 4 -3.61 -1.54 -7.80
C LEU A 4 -3.90 -0.51 -8.89
N VAL A 5 -5.13 -0.54 -9.43
CA VAL A 5 -5.58 0.37 -10.48
C VAL A 5 -6.85 1.03 -9.97
N ASP A 6 -6.85 2.36 -9.99
CA ASP A 6 -8.02 3.18 -9.65
C ASP A 6 -8.75 3.51 -10.97
N VAL A 7 -9.99 3.09 -11.08
CA VAL A 7 -10.83 3.25 -12.28
C VAL A 7 -12.18 3.77 -11.84
N LYS A 8 -12.76 4.68 -12.63
CA LYS A 8 -14.11 5.19 -12.36
C LYS A 8 -15.12 4.04 -12.42
N ASP A 9 -16.07 4.00 -11.49
CA ASP A 9 -17.07 2.91 -11.37
C ASP A 9 -17.81 2.64 -12.68
N ASN A 10 -18.09 3.69 -13.47
CA ASN A 10 -18.80 3.58 -14.74
C ASN A 10 -18.03 2.82 -15.83
N GLN A 11 -16.72 2.65 -15.69
CA GLN A 11 -15.83 1.97 -16.64
C GLN A 11 -15.17 0.73 -16.01
N ALA A 12 -15.37 0.51 -14.71
CA ALA A 12 -14.73 -0.58 -13.98
C ALA A 12 -15.17 -1.96 -14.51
N ALA A 13 -16.44 -2.11 -14.88
CA ALA A 13 -16.97 -3.37 -15.42
C ALA A 13 -16.29 -3.76 -16.75
N ASP A 14 -16.28 -2.84 -17.72
CA ASP A 14 -15.65 -3.04 -19.03
C ASP A 14 -14.14 -3.29 -18.89
N PHE A 15 -13.48 -2.57 -17.99
CA PHE A 15 -12.06 -2.72 -17.74
C PHE A 15 -11.72 -4.10 -17.12
N ILE A 16 -12.54 -4.58 -16.17
CA ILE A 16 -12.36 -5.92 -15.59
C ILE A 16 -12.57 -7.01 -16.66
N GLU A 17 -13.51 -6.83 -17.58
CA GLU A 17 -13.76 -7.77 -18.67
C GLU A 17 -12.58 -7.85 -19.64
N MET A 18 -12.02 -6.70 -20.01
CA MET A 18 -10.79 -6.62 -20.81
C MET A 18 -9.59 -7.25 -20.09
N LEU A 19 -9.48 -7.11 -18.76
CA LEU A 19 -8.42 -7.77 -18.01
C LEU A 19 -8.62 -9.29 -17.94
N LYS A 20 -9.87 -9.77 -17.86
CA LYS A 20 -10.20 -11.20 -17.87
C LYS A 20 -9.94 -11.86 -19.22
N SER A 21 -10.02 -11.13 -20.33
CA SER A 21 -9.66 -11.67 -21.65
C SER A 21 -8.16 -11.96 -21.79
N LEU A 22 -7.33 -11.38 -20.92
CA LEU A 22 -5.90 -11.66 -20.86
C LEU A 22 -5.65 -12.86 -19.94
N SER A 23 -5.41 -14.04 -20.53
CA SER A 23 -5.22 -15.32 -19.82
C SER A 23 -4.08 -15.35 -18.78
N HIS A 24 -3.16 -14.39 -18.85
CA HIS A 24 -2.03 -14.23 -17.96
C HIS A 24 -2.28 -13.26 -16.79
N ILE A 25 -3.46 -12.62 -16.73
CA ILE A 25 -3.81 -11.64 -15.69
C ILE A 25 -4.98 -12.17 -14.85
N LYS A 26 -4.79 -12.21 -13.54
CA LYS A 26 -5.86 -12.49 -12.58
C LYS A 26 -6.37 -11.17 -12.03
N ALA A 27 -7.49 -10.69 -12.57
CA ALA A 27 -8.19 -9.52 -12.06
C ALA A 27 -9.18 -9.94 -10.97
N GLN A 28 -9.05 -9.35 -9.77
CA GLN A 28 -9.99 -9.50 -8.68
C GLN A 28 -10.43 -8.11 -8.23
N PRO A 29 -11.74 -7.79 -8.28
CA PRO A 29 -12.23 -6.53 -7.74
C PRO A 29 -12.03 -6.53 -6.23
N ILE A 30 -11.67 -5.38 -5.69
CA ILE A 30 -11.55 -5.16 -4.24
C ILE A 30 -12.53 -4.06 -3.87
N SER A 31 -13.13 -4.16 -2.68
CA SER A 31 -14.02 -3.10 -2.21
C SER A 31 -13.21 -1.87 -1.80
N ALA A 32 -13.81 -0.68 -1.87
CA ALA A 32 -13.18 0.56 -1.39
C ALA A 32 -12.62 0.47 0.04
N PRO A 33 -13.32 -0.12 1.04
CA PRO A 33 -12.75 -0.27 2.38
C PRO A 33 -11.55 -1.22 2.40
N ASP A 34 -11.56 -2.31 1.63
CA ASP A 34 -10.41 -3.22 1.55
C ASP A 34 -9.19 -2.55 0.90
N ALA A 35 -9.42 -1.64 -0.05
CA ALA A 35 -8.37 -0.84 -0.69
C ALA A 35 -7.68 0.10 0.31
N ALA A 36 -8.48 0.78 1.13
CA ALA A 36 -7.98 1.66 2.19
C ALA A 36 -7.14 0.88 3.21
N LEU A 37 -7.65 -0.26 3.69
CA LEU A 37 -6.93 -1.13 4.62
C LEU A 37 -5.59 -1.63 4.06
N LEU A 38 -5.54 -1.99 2.77
CA LEU A 38 -4.30 -2.39 2.11
C LEU A 38 -3.26 -1.26 2.06
N ALA A 39 -3.71 -0.02 1.82
CA ALA A 39 -2.85 1.15 1.83
C ALA A 39 -2.28 1.40 3.25
N GLU A 40 -3.12 1.32 4.28
CA GLU A 40 -2.71 1.47 5.67
C GLU A 40 -1.72 0.40 6.11
N ILE A 41 -2.00 -0.88 5.80
CA ILE A 41 -1.09 -1.99 6.09
C ILE A 41 0.27 -1.80 5.39
N LYS A 42 0.27 -1.23 4.18
CA LYS A 42 1.50 -0.95 3.43
C LYS A 42 2.35 0.12 4.13
N GLU A 43 1.72 1.18 4.63
CA GLU A 43 2.41 2.22 5.42
C GLU A 43 2.94 1.66 6.74
N ILE A 44 2.17 0.82 7.44
CA ILE A 44 2.64 0.12 8.64
C ILE A 44 3.87 -0.74 8.32
N LYS A 45 3.83 -1.55 7.25
CA LYS A 45 4.98 -2.36 6.82
C LYS A 45 6.20 -1.51 6.47
N LYS A 46 5.99 -0.33 5.89
CA LYS A 46 7.07 0.63 5.59
C LYS A 46 7.68 1.17 6.88
N ALA A 47 6.87 1.49 7.88
CA ALA A 47 7.35 1.88 9.21
C ALA A 47 8.18 0.77 9.86
N PHE A 48 7.72 -0.49 9.86
CA PHE A 48 8.49 -1.63 10.36
C PHE A 48 9.82 -1.83 9.62
N LYS A 49 9.83 -1.66 8.29
CA LYS A 49 11.07 -1.69 7.49
C LYS A 49 12.03 -0.57 7.91
N ASN A 50 11.52 0.62 8.18
CA ASN A 50 12.34 1.74 8.64
C ASN A 50 12.92 1.47 10.03
N VAL A 51 12.13 0.95 10.97
CA VAL A 51 12.62 0.53 12.30
C VAL A 51 13.71 -0.53 12.17
N THR A 52 13.53 -1.50 11.27
CA THR A 52 14.55 -2.53 11.00
C THR A 52 15.84 -1.91 10.47
N LYS A 53 15.75 -0.91 9.58
CA LYS A 53 16.92 -0.17 9.07
C LYS A 53 17.60 0.69 10.14
N ILE A 54 16.85 1.26 11.08
CA ILE A 54 17.39 1.98 12.24
C ILE A 54 18.17 1.01 13.13
N LYS A 55 17.58 -0.16 13.46
CA LYS A 55 18.26 -1.21 14.23
C LYS A 55 19.52 -1.73 13.54
N ALA A 56 19.52 -1.78 12.21
CA ALA A 56 20.68 -2.16 11.40
C ALA A 56 21.73 -1.03 11.24
N GLY A 57 21.55 0.13 11.88
CA GLY A 57 22.48 1.27 11.80
C GLY A 57 22.47 2.03 10.47
N LYS A 58 21.55 1.71 9.55
CA LYS A 58 21.46 2.30 8.20
C LYS A 58 20.64 3.58 8.14
N LEU A 59 19.83 3.85 9.17
CA LEU A 59 19.03 5.07 9.32
C LEU A 59 19.19 5.60 10.74
N LYS A 60 19.34 6.92 10.89
CA LYS A 60 19.30 7.57 12.21
C LYS A 60 17.84 7.68 12.65
N GLY A 61 17.48 6.98 13.72
CA GLY A 61 16.22 7.23 14.42
C GLY A 61 16.36 8.48 15.29
N ARG A 62 15.29 9.26 15.42
CA ARG A 62 15.17 10.27 16.48
C ARG A 62 14.46 9.66 17.69
N SER A 63 14.83 10.06 18.91
CA SER A 63 14.14 9.56 20.09
C SER A 63 12.71 10.11 20.14
N ALA A 64 11.78 9.36 20.74
CA ALA A 64 10.43 9.85 20.96
C ALA A 64 10.39 11.07 21.90
N GLN A 65 11.37 11.19 22.81
CA GLN A 65 11.52 12.34 23.70
C GLN A 65 11.91 13.63 22.96
N GLU A 66 12.84 13.56 22.01
CA GLU A 66 13.16 14.71 21.16
C GLU A 66 11.94 15.18 20.37
N LEU A 67 11.16 14.23 19.85
CA LEU A 67 9.92 14.49 19.13
C LEU A 67 8.86 15.21 19.96
N LEU A 68 8.73 14.83 21.23
CA LEU A 68 7.78 15.42 22.18
C LEU A 68 8.21 16.82 22.65
N ASN A 69 9.52 17.10 22.64
CA ASN A 69 10.07 18.39 23.04
C ASN A 69 10.02 19.45 21.91
N GLU A 70 9.68 19.07 20.67
CA GLU A 70 9.52 19.97 19.52
C GLU A 70 8.08 20.47 19.29
N LEU A 71 7.11 20.01 20.11
CA LEU A 71 5.70 20.41 20.07
C LEU A 71 5.39 21.41 21.18
#